data_AF-A0A4U0VFF1-F1
#
_entry.id   AF-A0A4U0VFF1-F1
#
_cell.length_a   1.000
_cell.length_b   1.000
_cell.length_c   1.000
_cell.angle_alpha   90.00
_cell.angle_beta   90.00
_cell.angle_gamma   90.00
#
_symmetry.space_group_name_H-M   'P 1'
#
loop_
_entity.id
_entity.type
_entity.pdbx_description
1 polymer ?
#
loop_
_entity_poly.entity_id
_entity_poly.type
_entity_poly.pdbx_seq_one_letter_code
_entity_poly.pdbx_strand_id
1 'polypeptide(L)'
;MLALATNTKSMKGSTVFRSWKDYLASKLHPQLPLSPRESNRLLTALTGSFRRHLDEVHPTTAPDSKPKLGSVSVLTTSPHAIHSSAISADKHLASVLTNPLLNKRRPDVSTPDENLANAKAELLMNPAKIPVEVLEEYNAKGAATVPIAQLCLQKFEDSLVGLSIDKQREVVAEAEPGRRTLLWLWRSGLYQTETFRQSGSFMHLLTFALMREGLDKYLWEWLCLDMGRVKMMRRSAWWKGYILRTMAFTKLRPAYGQKASIDDALEVFFYASEVRDQSISAGTHMRWLPIHPISKVLIRVLTRRRHLYGAVETKNYERFQRRSNVYYPAVSKEGSVAFDDALLHLHHPEQPSGRDMLKLLRQVFGSEFSDEEKRARYPFVDPGGVKWTNRRLHITLVGVLHTLRFQRYDAEAAWLRGVIARTLPELDCNTDEELRKLASETAWDKSPVAAQTPKQEGNFSEPASVPCPEFT
;
A
#
# COMPACT_ATOMS: atom_id res chain seq x y z
N MET A 1 15.70 52.94 -51.58
CA MET A 1 15.28 51.88 -52.51
C MET A 1 14.48 50.87 -51.70
N LEU A 2 13.15 51.04 -51.62
CA LEU A 2 12.16 50.37 -52.49
C LEU A 2 12.21 48.84 -52.25
N ALA A 3 11.41 48.30 -51.33
CA ALA A 3 9.96 48.01 -51.44
C ALA A 3 9.67 46.67 -52.13
N LEU A 4 8.97 45.78 -51.42
CA LEU A 4 7.69 45.15 -51.79
C LEU A 4 7.59 43.73 -51.24
N ALA A 5 6.84 43.63 -50.14
CA ALA A 5 6.17 42.40 -49.74
C ALA A 5 4.93 42.22 -50.62
N THR A 6 4.79 41.05 -51.24
CA THR A 6 3.51 40.56 -51.77
C THR A 6 3.12 39.29 -51.03
N ASN A 7 1.87 39.33 -50.57
CA ASN A 7 1.19 38.34 -49.77
C ASN A 7 0.42 37.42 -50.73
N THR A 8 0.66 36.10 -50.69
CA THR A 8 -0.28 35.12 -51.26
C THR A 8 -0.60 34.02 -50.27
N LYS A 9 -1.90 34.00 -49.96
CA LYS A 9 -2.65 33.14 -49.05
C LYS A 9 -2.69 31.72 -49.62
N SER A 10 -2.32 30.70 -48.84
CA SER A 10 -2.65 29.30 -49.14
C SER A 10 -3.12 28.59 -47.87
N MET A 11 -4.39 28.21 -47.88
CA MET A 11 -5.08 27.46 -46.83
C MET A 11 -4.39 26.11 -46.64
N LYS A 12 -3.75 25.90 -45.49
CA LYS A 12 -3.28 24.57 -45.08
C LYS A 12 -4.33 23.94 -44.17
N GLY A 13 -5.04 22.96 -44.73
CA GLY A 13 -6.02 22.15 -44.03
C GLY A 13 -5.43 21.38 -42.86
N SER A 14 -6.26 21.28 -41.82
CA SER A 14 -6.23 20.39 -40.65
C SER A 14 -5.13 19.32 -40.62
N THR A 15 -4.13 19.54 -39.77
CA THR A 15 -3.09 18.57 -39.37
C THR A 15 -3.63 17.39 -38.54
N VAL A 16 -4.88 17.44 -38.11
CA VAL A 16 -5.51 16.40 -37.26
C VAL A 16 -5.86 15.14 -38.05
N PHE A 17 -6.22 15.27 -39.33
CA PHE A 17 -6.62 14.13 -40.17
C PHE A 17 -5.46 13.25 -40.66
N ARG A 18 -4.24 13.79 -40.74
CA ARG A 18 -3.04 13.01 -41.06
C ARG A 18 -2.56 12.17 -39.88
N SER A 19 -2.60 12.75 -38.67
CA SER A 19 -2.15 12.08 -37.45
C SER A 19 -3.01 10.84 -37.10
N TRP A 20 -4.31 10.84 -37.42
CA TRP A 20 -5.17 9.67 -37.23
C TRP A 20 -4.92 8.54 -38.25
N LYS A 21 -4.58 8.88 -39.50
CA LYS A 21 -4.17 7.87 -40.50
C LYS A 21 -2.86 7.20 -40.10
N ASP A 22 -1.91 7.96 -39.54
CA ASP A 22 -0.64 7.42 -39.05
C ASP A 22 -0.82 6.56 -37.78
N TYR A 23 -1.81 6.90 -36.93
CA TYR A 23 -2.17 6.10 -35.76
C TYR A 23 -2.87 4.77 -36.12
N LEU A 24 -3.73 4.79 -37.14
CA LEU A 24 -4.37 3.57 -37.65
C LEU A 24 -3.39 2.68 -38.41
N ALA A 25 -2.49 3.27 -39.22
CA ALA A 25 -1.49 2.54 -39.98
C ALA A 25 -0.41 1.89 -39.09
N SER A 26 -0.09 2.48 -37.94
CA SER A 26 0.89 1.92 -37.00
C SER A 26 0.31 0.85 -36.06
N LYS A 27 -1.02 0.76 -35.93
CA LYS A 27 -1.72 -0.23 -35.09
C LYS A 27 -2.38 -1.38 -35.87
N LEU A 28 -2.61 -1.21 -37.18
CA LEU A 28 -3.00 -2.28 -38.10
C LEU A 28 -1.84 -2.60 -39.05
N HIS A 29 -0.99 -3.54 -38.63
CA HIS A 29 -0.36 -4.62 -39.40
C HIS A 29 1.00 -4.97 -38.79
N PRO A 30 1.20 -6.25 -38.48
CA PRO A 30 1.77 -7.17 -39.45
C PRO A 30 0.65 -7.72 -40.35
N GLN A 31 0.92 -7.74 -41.66
CA GLN A 31 0.00 -8.28 -42.64
C GLN A 31 -0.13 -9.79 -42.41
N LEU A 32 -1.26 -10.22 -41.85
CA LEU A 32 -1.66 -11.62 -41.93
C LEU A 32 -1.98 -11.92 -43.41
N PRO A 33 -1.41 -12.96 -44.02
CA PRO A 33 -1.84 -13.40 -45.33
C PRO A 33 -3.22 -14.07 -45.17
N LEU A 34 -4.28 -13.26 -45.17
CA LEU A 34 -5.64 -13.75 -45.30
C LEU A 34 -5.71 -14.53 -46.62
N SER A 35 -6.01 -15.82 -46.55
CA SER A 35 -6.15 -16.61 -47.78
C SER A 35 -7.27 -16.01 -48.65
N PRO A 36 -7.19 -16.10 -49.98
CA PRO A 36 -8.22 -15.57 -50.89
C PRO A 36 -9.63 -16.09 -50.59
N ARG A 37 -9.75 -17.25 -49.92
CA ARG A 37 -11.03 -17.81 -49.50
C ARG A 37 -11.60 -17.14 -48.25
N GLU A 38 -10.74 -16.68 -47.34
CA GLU A 38 -11.17 -16.00 -46.11
C GLU A 38 -11.55 -14.55 -46.39
N SER A 39 -10.82 -13.85 -47.27
CA SER A 39 -11.20 -12.51 -47.71
C SER A 39 -12.55 -12.52 -48.45
N ASN A 40 -12.77 -13.51 -49.32
CA ASN A 40 -14.06 -13.70 -49.98
C ASN A 40 -15.17 -14.03 -48.98
N ARG A 41 -14.94 -14.92 -48.00
CA ARG A 41 -15.92 -15.21 -46.95
C ARG A 41 -16.28 -13.97 -46.12
N LEU A 42 -15.28 -13.16 -45.77
CA LEU A 42 -15.49 -11.93 -45.02
C LEU A 42 -16.26 -10.88 -45.84
N LEU A 43 -15.92 -10.73 -47.13
CA LEU A 43 -16.63 -9.86 -48.05
C LEU A 43 -18.07 -10.31 -48.28
N THR A 44 -18.32 -11.61 -48.46
CA THR A 44 -19.67 -12.15 -48.63
C THR A 44 -20.51 -11.98 -47.36
N ALA A 45 -19.90 -12.16 -46.18
CA ALA A 45 -20.58 -11.94 -44.91
C ALA A 45 -20.93 -10.44 -44.70
N LEU A 46 -19.99 -9.54 -44.99
CA LEU A 46 -20.20 -8.10 -44.91
C LEU A 46 -21.27 -7.63 -45.89
N THR A 47 -21.17 -8.03 -47.17
CA THR A 47 -22.15 -7.64 -48.19
C THR A 47 -23.53 -8.26 -47.95
N GLY A 48 -23.60 -9.49 -47.45
CA GLY A 48 -24.86 -10.13 -47.05
C GLY A 48 -25.52 -9.42 -45.86
N SER A 49 -24.73 -9.02 -44.85
CA SER A 49 -25.21 -8.23 -43.72
C SER A 49 -25.72 -6.85 -44.16
N PHE A 50 -24.99 -6.19 -45.07
CA PHE A 50 -25.37 -4.87 -45.58
C PHE A 50 -26.68 -4.93 -46.38
N ARG A 51 -26.85 -5.95 -47.23
CA ARG A 51 -28.10 -6.16 -48.00
C ARG A 51 -29.29 -6.43 -47.09
N ARG A 52 -29.15 -7.35 -46.13
CA ARG A 52 -30.23 -7.62 -45.16
C ARG A 52 -30.66 -6.37 -44.42
N HIS A 53 -29.71 -5.54 -44.00
CA HIS A 53 -30.04 -4.33 -43.27
C HIS A 53 -30.62 -3.22 -44.17
N LEU A 54 -30.21 -3.14 -45.44
CA LEU A 54 -30.85 -2.27 -46.42
C LEU A 54 -32.28 -2.71 -46.74
N ASP A 55 -32.52 -4.02 -46.86
CA ASP A 55 -33.85 -4.58 -47.09
C ASP A 55 -34.78 -4.37 -45.88
N GLU A 56 -34.22 -4.36 -44.68
CA GLU A 56 -34.92 -4.09 -43.41
C GLU A 56 -35.27 -2.60 -43.24
N VAL A 57 -34.41 -1.68 -43.71
CA VAL A 57 -34.64 -0.23 -43.67
C VAL A 57 -35.49 0.27 -44.85
N HIS A 58 -35.49 -0.44 -45.98
CA HIS A 58 -36.26 -0.12 -47.18
C HIS A 58 -37.06 -1.33 -47.69
N PRO A 59 -38.14 -1.74 -47.00
CA PRO A 59 -39.01 -2.79 -47.49
C PRO A 59 -39.62 -2.35 -48.82
N THR A 60 -39.26 -3.02 -49.91
CA THR A 60 -39.74 -2.68 -51.25
C THR A 60 -41.17 -3.21 -51.42
N THR A 61 -42.16 -2.40 -51.06
CA THR A 61 -43.58 -2.71 -51.29
C THR A 61 -43.98 -2.43 -52.74
N ALA A 62 -44.36 -3.47 -53.47
CA ALA A 62 -45.49 -3.50 -54.44
C ALA A 62 -45.68 -4.94 -54.96
N PRO A 63 -46.89 -5.38 -55.42
CA PRO A 63 -48.02 -4.55 -55.84
C PRO A 63 -49.45 -5.02 -55.42
N ASP A 64 -50.43 -4.19 -55.83
CA ASP A 64 -51.84 -4.45 -56.13
C ASP A 64 -52.93 -4.52 -55.03
N SER A 65 -53.64 -3.40 -54.83
CA SER A 65 -55.07 -3.25 -55.22
C SER A 65 -55.64 -1.85 -54.85
N LYS A 66 -56.29 -1.20 -55.83
CA LYS A 66 -57.05 0.07 -55.71
C LYS A 66 -58.52 -0.21 -55.26
N PRO A 67 -59.40 0.80 -55.10
CA PRO A 67 -59.42 1.86 -54.09
C PRO A 67 -60.83 2.01 -53.42
N LYS A 68 -60.96 2.73 -52.29
CA LYS A 68 -61.92 3.84 -52.08
C LYS A 68 -62.06 4.28 -50.60
N LEU A 69 -61.99 5.60 -50.47
CA LEU A 69 -62.60 6.54 -49.51
C LEU A 69 -62.48 6.30 -47.99
N GLY A 70 -61.88 7.31 -47.33
CA GLY A 70 -62.27 7.67 -45.97
C GLY A 70 -61.23 8.45 -45.17
N SER A 71 -61.34 9.78 -45.22
CA SER A 71 -60.96 10.72 -44.14
C SER A 71 -59.48 11.01 -43.82
N VAL A 72 -59.06 12.14 -44.37
CA VAL A 72 -58.16 13.19 -43.84
C VAL A 72 -57.78 13.06 -42.36
N SER A 73 -56.46 13.02 -42.09
CA SER A 73 -55.84 13.88 -41.08
C SER A 73 -54.41 14.21 -41.50
N VAL A 74 -54.23 15.47 -41.90
CA VAL A 74 -52.94 16.13 -42.06
C VAL A 74 -52.37 16.36 -40.67
N LEU A 75 -51.11 16.02 -40.41
CA LEU A 75 -50.25 16.82 -39.54
C LEU A 75 -48.76 16.54 -39.84
N THR A 76 -48.12 17.58 -40.39
CA THR A 76 -46.77 18.07 -40.06
C THR A 76 -45.55 17.19 -40.32
N THR A 77 -44.91 17.51 -41.44
CA THR A 77 -43.46 17.46 -41.66
C THR A 77 -42.67 18.07 -40.48
N SER A 78 -41.87 17.24 -39.81
CA SER A 78 -40.88 17.65 -38.79
C SER A 78 -39.48 17.81 -39.43
N PRO A 79 -38.75 18.90 -39.15
CA PRO A 79 -37.43 19.19 -39.72
C PRO A 79 -36.29 18.53 -38.93
N HIS A 80 -36.36 17.21 -38.69
CA HIS A 80 -35.30 16.45 -38.00
C HIS A 80 -34.70 15.29 -38.81
N ALA A 81 -35.08 15.14 -40.07
CA ALA A 81 -34.59 14.06 -40.94
C ALA A 81 -33.11 14.19 -41.38
N ILE A 82 -32.41 15.28 -41.04
CA ILE A 82 -31.03 15.53 -41.49
C ILE A 82 -29.97 14.97 -40.51
N HIS A 83 -30.35 14.62 -39.28
CA HIS A 83 -29.42 14.04 -38.29
C HIS A 83 -29.42 12.50 -38.23
N SER A 84 -30.23 11.84 -39.07
CA SER A 84 -30.50 10.40 -38.97
C SER A 84 -29.37 9.53 -39.53
N SER A 85 -28.67 9.97 -40.59
CA SER A 85 -27.66 9.16 -41.27
C SER A 85 -26.35 9.06 -40.49
N ALA A 86 -25.89 10.14 -39.85
CA ALA A 86 -24.65 10.14 -39.06
C ALA A 86 -24.80 9.37 -37.75
N ILE A 87 -25.92 9.54 -37.04
CA ILE A 87 -26.20 8.82 -35.78
C ILE A 87 -26.46 7.33 -36.07
N SER A 88 -27.11 7.01 -37.19
CA SER A 88 -27.28 5.62 -37.63
C SER A 88 -25.96 5.01 -38.08
N ALA A 89 -25.08 5.77 -38.76
CA ALA A 89 -23.74 5.33 -39.11
C ALA A 89 -22.85 5.11 -37.87
N ASP A 90 -22.93 5.96 -36.85
CA ASP A 90 -22.22 5.80 -35.58
C ASP A 90 -22.76 4.60 -34.79
N LYS A 91 -24.08 4.40 -34.77
CA LYS A 91 -24.71 3.22 -34.15
C LYS A 91 -24.37 1.92 -34.89
N HIS A 92 -24.27 1.99 -36.22
CA HIS A 92 -23.85 0.89 -37.07
C HIS A 92 -22.35 0.58 -36.90
N LEU A 93 -21.48 1.60 -36.81
CA LEU A 93 -20.06 1.43 -36.49
C LEU A 93 -19.87 0.84 -35.10
N ALA A 94 -20.61 1.32 -34.10
CA ALA A 94 -20.60 0.76 -32.76
C ALA A 94 -21.04 -0.71 -32.77
N SER A 95 -22.14 -1.03 -33.47
CA SER A 95 -22.63 -2.41 -33.63
C SER A 95 -21.60 -3.33 -34.29
N VAL A 96 -20.98 -2.89 -35.40
CA VAL A 96 -19.94 -3.66 -36.09
C VAL A 96 -18.70 -3.84 -35.22
N LEU A 97 -18.25 -2.80 -34.50
CA LEU A 97 -17.08 -2.88 -33.62
C LEU A 97 -17.33 -3.70 -32.35
N THR A 98 -18.58 -3.84 -31.91
CA THR A 98 -18.97 -4.69 -30.78
C THR A 98 -19.28 -6.14 -31.18
N ASN A 99 -19.18 -6.49 -32.46
CA ASN A 99 -19.53 -7.83 -32.93
C ASN A 99 -18.55 -8.88 -32.39
N PRO A 100 -19.02 -9.93 -31.69
CA PRO A 100 -18.19 -10.92 -31.01
C PRO A 100 -17.26 -11.72 -31.94
N LEU A 101 -17.48 -11.67 -33.26
CA LEU A 101 -16.59 -12.28 -34.26
C LEU A 101 -15.31 -11.45 -34.54
N LEU A 102 -15.35 -10.13 -34.30
CA LEU A 102 -14.21 -9.21 -34.44
C LEU A 102 -13.43 -9.06 -33.12
N ASN A 103 -14.11 -9.22 -31.98
CA ASN A 103 -13.48 -9.41 -30.67
C ASN A 103 -13.02 -10.86 -30.48
N LYS A 104 -12.27 -11.39 -31.46
CA LYS A 104 -11.57 -12.67 -31.31
C LYS A 104 -10.67 -12.57 -30.08
N ARG A 105 -11.18 -13.17 -29.01
CA ARG A 105 -10.50 -13.65 -27.80
C ARG A 105 -9.00 -13.73 -28.05
N ARG A 106 -8.24 -12.76 -27.52
CA ARG A 106 -6.79 -12.92 -27.42
C ARG A 106 -6.59 -14.13 -26.52
N PRO A 107 -5.91 -15.21 -26.98
CA PRO A 107 -5.71 -16.40 -26.15
C PRO A 107 -4.73 -16.17 -24.98
N ASP A 108 -4.26 -14.93 -24.79
CA ASP A 108 -3.11 -14.60 -23.94
C ASP A 108 -3.42 -13.57 -22.84
N VAL A 109 -4.70 -13.17 -22.67
CA VAL A 109 -5.10 -12.46 -21.44
C VAL A 109 -5.55 -13.53 -20.47
N SER A 110 -4.76 -13.70 -19.43
CA SER A 110 -5.02 -14.69 -18.40
C SER A 110 -6.41 -14.46 -17.79
N THR A 111 -7.23 -15.52 -17.71
CA THR A 111 -8.55 -15.50 -17.04
C THR A 111 -8.57 -14.78 -15.68
N PRO A 112 -7.52 -14.79 -14.83
CA PRO A 112 -7.52 -14.00 -13.60
C PRO A 112 -7.52 -12.48 -13.80
N ASP A 113 -6.94 -11.94 -14.88
CA ASP A 113 -6.92 -10.49 -15.14
C ASP A 113 -8.30 -9.98 -15.57
N GLU A 114 -9.03 -10.77 -16.36
CA GLU A 114 -10.42 -10.48 -16.73
C GLU A 114 -11.34 -10.51 -15.49
N ASN A 115 -11.17 -11.52 -14.62
CA ASN A 115 -11.95 -11.62 -13.38
C ASN A 115 -11.66 -10.45 -12.43
N LEU A 116 -10.41 -9.99 -12.35
CA LEU A 116 -10.05 -8.81 -11.56
C LEU A 116 -10.67 -7.53 -12.13
N ALA A 117 -10.67 -7.37 -13.45
CA ALA A 117 -11.31 -6.22 -14.11
C ALA A 117 -12.82 -6.22 -13.89
N ASN A 118 -13.46 -7.38 -13.98
CA ASN A 118 -14.89 -7.55 -13.73
C ASN A 118 -15.24 -7.24 -12.26
N ALA A 119 -14.44 -7.73 -11.30
CA ALA A 119 -14.65 -7.42 -9.87
C ALA A 119 -14.51 -5.92 -9.59
N LYS A 120 -13.55 -5.24 -10.23
CA LYS A 120 -13.41 -3.77 -10.15
C LYS A 120 -14.63 -3.06 -10.69
N ALA A 121 -15.13 -3.46 -11.85
CA ALA A 121 -16.32 -2.87 -12.46
C ALA A 121 -17.55 -3.07 -11.57
N GLU A 122 -17.74 -4.28 -11.01
CA GLU A 122 -18.87 -4.60 -10.15
C GLU A 122 -18.88 -3.77 -8.85
N LEU A 123 -17.73 -3.63 -8.19
CA LEU A 123 -17.59 -2.80 -6.99
C LEU A 123 -17.76 -1.30 -7.26
N LEU A 124 -17.53 -0.85 -8.50
CA LEU A 124 -17.77 0.54 -8.90
C LEU A 124 -19.24 0.79 -9.26
N MET A 125 -19.91 -0.17 -9.89
CA MET A 125 -21.30 -0.04 -10.32
C MET A 125 -22.28 -0.21 -9.15
N ASN A 126 -21.92 -1.01 -8.14
CA ASN A 126 -22.78 -1.31 -6.99
C ASN A 126 -22.10 -0.89 -5.67
N PRO A 127 -21.99 0.42 -5.36
CA PRO A 127 -21.33 0.90 -4.15
C PRO A 127 -22.08 0.52 -2.84
N ALA A 128 -23.34 0.11 -2.94
CA ALA A 128 -24.14 -0.33 -1.81
C ALA A 128 -23.90 -1.80 -1.41
N LYS A 129 -23.23 -2.59 -2.26
CA LYS A 129 -22.96 -4.01 -1.99
C LYS A 129 -21.76 -4.14 -1.06
N ILE A 130 -21.85 -5.01 -0.06
CA ILE A 130 -20.73 -5.27 0.86
C ILE A 130 -19.58 -5.91 0.06
N PRO A 131 -18.38 -5.31 -0.01
CA PRO A 131 -17.30 -5.81 -0.86
C PRO A 131 -16.88 -7.26 -0.56
N VAL A 132 -17.08 -7.72 0.66
CA VAL A 132 -16.74 -9.09 1.10
C VAL A 132 -17.69 -10.14 0.50
N GLU A 133 -18.95 -9.79 0.25
CA GLU A 133 -19.91 -10.68 -0.42
C GLU A 133 -19.51 -10.92 -1.88
N VAL A 134 -18.93 -9.91 -2.54
CA VAL A 134 -18.37 -10.06 -3.88
C VAL A 134 -17.25 -11.10 -3.87
N LEU A 135 -16.38 -11.10 -2.85
CA LEU A 135 -15.36 -12.14 -2.73
C LEU A 135 -15.97 -13.55 -2.61
N GLU A 136 -17.05 -13.70 -1.83
CA GLU A 136 -17.76 -14.97 -1.65
C GLU A 136 -18.43 -15.45 -2.94
N GLU A 137 -19.01 -14.55 -3.73
CA GLU A 137 -19.59 -14.86 -5.04
C GLU A 137 -18.52 -15.32 -6.04
N TYR A 138 -17.37 -14.62 -6.08
CA TYR A 138 -16.25 -15.05 -6.91
C TYR A 138 -15.67 -16.38 -6.42
N ASN A 139 -15.73 -16.66 -5.11
CA ASN A 139 -15.33 -17.94 -4.56
C ASN A 139 -16.29 -19.06 -4.99
N ALA A 140 -17.61 -18.82 -4.94
CA ALA A 140 -18.61 -19.77 -5.42
C ALA A 140 -18.46 -20.08 -6.92
N LYS A 141 -17.99 -19.09 -7.71
CA LYS A 141 -17.67 -19.24 -9.14
C LYS A 141 -16.30 -19.89 -9.40
N GLY A 142 -15.50 -20.17 -8.37
CA GLY A 142 -14.13 -20.69 -8.49
C GLY A 142 -13.12 -19.68 -9.09
N ALA A 143 -13.45 -18.39 -9.09
CA ALA A 143 -12.68 -17.31 -9.69
C ALA A 143 -12.00 -16.38 -8.65
N ALA A 144 -12.15 -16.66 -7.36
CA ALA A 144 -11.56 -15.85 -6.29
C ALA A 144 -10.03 -15.95 -6.29
N THR A 145 -9.36 -14.80 -6.25
CA THR A 145 -7.90 -14.69 -6.22
C THR A 145 -7.45 -13.67 -5.16
N VAL A 146 -6.20 -13.76 -4.72
CA VAL A 146 -5.63 -12.84 -3.71
C VAL A 146 -5.75 -11.36 -4.13
N PRO A 147 -5.52 -10.96 -5.39
CA PRO A 147 -5.74 -9.59 -5.84
C PRO A 147 -7.20 -9.12 -5.72
N ILE A 148 -8.17 -10.01 -5.96
CA ILE A 148 -9.60 -9.71 -5.81
C ILE A 148 -9.92 -9.49 -4.32
N ALA A 149 -9.42 -10.36 -3.43
CA ALA A 149 -9.60 -10.19 -1.99
C ALA A 149 -8.96 -8.88 -1.48
N GLN A 150 -7.75 -8.55 -1.96
CA GLN A 150 -7.11 -7.26 -1.65
C GLN A 150 -7.96 -6.06 -2.08
N LEU A 151 -8.54 -6.11 -3.29
CA LEU A 151 -9.40 -5.06 -3.79
C LEU A 151 -10.66 -4.91 -2.93
N CYS A 152 -11.29 -6.02 -2.53
CA CYS A 152 -12.48 -6.01 -1.68
C CYS A 152 -12.18 -5.39 -0.31
N LEU A 153 -11.07 -5.78 0.32
CA LEU A 153 -10.63 -5.19 1.59
C LEU A 153 -10.31 -3.70 1.46
N GLN A 154 -9.64 -3.29 0.37
CA GLN A 154 -9.34 -1.88 0.14
C GLN A 154 -10.63 -1.05 -0.03
N LYS A 155 -11.60 -1.55 -0.80
CA LYS A 155 -12.90 -0.88 -0.98
C LYS A 155 -13.71 -0.83 0.29
N PHE A 156 -13.61 -1.86 1.12
CA PHE A 156 -14.21 -1.86 2.45
C PHE A 156 -13.56 -0.82 3.36
N GLU A 157 -12.24 -0.68 3.36
CA GLU A 157 -11.58 0.39 4.13
C GLU A 157 -11.96 1.79 3.60
N ASP A 158 -12.06 1.97 2.29
CA ASP A 158 -12.50 3.23 1.68
C ASP A 158 -13.95 3.59 2.09
N SER A 159 -14.85 2.61 2.24
CA SER A 159 -16.25 2.86 2.63
C SER A 159 -16.41 3.30 4.10
N LEU A 160 -15.41 3.06 4.93
CA LEU A 160 -15.40 3.47 6.33
C LEU A 160 -14.92 4.91 6.51
N VAL A 161 -14.25 5.48 5.51
CA VAL A 161 -13.75 6.85 5.55
C VAL A 161 -14.93 7.83 5.59
N GLY A 162 -14.99 8.64 6.65
CA GLY A 162 -16.04 9.64 6.85
C GLY A 162 -17.23 9.18 7.70
N LEU A 163 -17.31 7.89 8.05
CA LEU A 163 -18.30 7.40 9.02
C LEU A 163 -17.89 7.72 10.46
N SER A 164 -18.87 7.90 11.35
CA SER A 164 -18.60 8.02 12.79
C SER A 164 -18.03 6.72 13.34
N ILE A 165 -17.27 6.82 14.44
CA ILE A 165 -16.62 5.67 15.08
C ILE A 165 -17.63 4.55 15.40
N ASP A 166 -18.80 4.89 15.94
CA ASP A 166 -19.83 3.90 16.29
C ASP A 166 -20.38 3.19 15.05
N LYS A 167 -20.68 3.94 13.98
CA LYS A 167 -21.12 3.35 12.70
C LYS A 167 -20.04 2.48 12.07
N GLN A 168 -18.77 2.86 12.18
CA GLN A 168 -17.68 2.00 11.71
C GLN A 168 -17.60 0.69 12.49
N ARG A 169 -17.93 0.69 13.80
CA ARG A 169 -17.98 -0.54 14.59
C ARG A 169 -19.14 -1.44 14.16
N GLU A 170 -20.31 -0.85 13.96
CA GLU A 170 -21.51 -1.57 13.48
C GLU A 170 -21.25 -2.21 12.12
N VAL A 171 -20.76 -1.44 11.14
CA VAL A 171 -20.48 -1.94 9.78
C VAL A 171 -19.40 -3.04 9.79
N VAL A 172 -18.36 -2.90 10.62
CA VAL A 172 -17.33 -3.96 10.75
C VAL A 172 -17.88 -5.20 11.44
N ALA A 173 -18.71 -5.05 12.46
CA ALA A 173 -19.33 -6.17 13.16
C ALA A 173 -20.32 -6.93 12.28
N GLU A 174 -21.05 -6.24 11.40
CA GLU A 174 -21.99 -6.85 10.46
C GLU A 174 -21.27 -7.56 9.29
N ALA A 175 -20.28 -6.90 8.70
CA ALA A 175 -19.59 -7.41 7.51
C ALA A 175 -18.52 -8.46 7.83
N GLU A 176 -17.92 -8.44 9.02
CA GLU A 176 -16.79 -9.31 9.44
C GLU A 176 -15.72 -9.52 8.33
N PRO A 177 -15.22 -8.46 7.68
CA PRO A 177 -14.33 -8.55 6.51
C PRO A 177 -13.05 -9.36 6.73
N GLY A 178 -12.42 -9.21 7.90
CA GLY A 178 -11.19 -9.89 8.28
C GLY A 178 -11.43 -11.37 8.46
N ARG A 179 -12.39 -11.74 9.31
CA ARG A 179 -12.76 -13.14 9.58
C ARG A 179 -13.16 -13.89 8.31
N ARG A 180 -14.06 -13.34 7.51
CA ARG A 180 -14.54 -13.99 6.28
C ARG A 180 -13.42 -14.17 5.26
N THR A 181 -12.59 -13.14 5.07
CA THR A 181 -11.43 -13.22 4.16
C THR A 181 -10.39 -14.22 4.66
N LEU A 182 -10.13 -14.29 5.96
CA LEU A 182 -9.20 -15.26 6.55
C LEU A 182 -9.71 -16.70 6.37
N LEU A 183 -10.99 -16.95 6.64
CA LEU A 183 -11.61 -18.27 6.44
C LEU A 183 -11.56 -18.71 4.98
N TRP A 184 -11.85 -17.79 4.05
CA TRP A 184 -11.67 -18.04 2.61
C TRP A 184 -10.22 -18.41 2.29
N LEU A 185 -9.26 -17.65 2.80
CA LEU A 185 -7.83 -17.87 2.54
C LEU A 185 -7.38 -19.25 3.05
N TRP A 186 -7.84 -19.67 4.23
CA TRP A 186 -7.54 -20.98 4.80
C TRP A 186 -8.19 -22.13 4.03
N ARG A 187 -9.50 -22.02 3.71
CA ARG A 187 -10.24 -23.05 2.96
C ARG A 187 -9.72 -23.24 1.54
N SER A 188 -9.29 -22.16 0.89
CA SER A 188 -8.75 -22.21 -0.47
C SER A 188 -7.29 -22.69 -0.55
N GLY A 189 -6.59 -22.81 0.59
CA GLY A 189 -5.16 -23.17 0.60
C GLY A 189 -4.23 -22.11 0.01
N LEU A 190 -4.74 -20.93 -0.34
CA LEU A 190 -3.99 -19.88 -1.05
C LEU A 190 -2.90 -19.22 -0.18
N TYR A 191 -2.93 -19.44 1.14
CA TYR A 191 -1.87 -18.99 2.05
C TYR A 191 -0.52 -19.67 1.75
N GLN A 192 -0.51 -20.82 1.06
CA GLN A 192 0.72 -21.52 0.65
C GLN A 192 1.33 -20.97 -0.65
N THR A 193 0.56 -20.22 -1.43
CA THR A 193 0.97 -19.75 -2.75
C THR A 193 1.98 -18.60 -2.66
N GLU A 194 2.89 -18.52 -3.63
CA GLU A 194 3.91 -17.47 -3.67
C GLU A 194 3.29 -16.07 -3.89
N THR A 195 2.17 -15.99 -4.61
CA THR A 195 1.40 -14.76 -4.82
C THR A 195 0.94 -14.12 -3.50
N PHE A 196 0.52 -14.95 -2.55
CA PHE A 196 0.16 -14.51 -1.21
C PHE A 196 1.38 -14.00 -0.44
N ARG A 197 2.50 -14.73 -0.47
CA ARG A 197 3.74 -14.36 0.24
C ARG A 197 4.32 -13.02 -0.22
N GLN A 198 4.12 -12.67 -1.48
CA GLN A 198 4.61 -11.44 -2.08
C GLN A 198 3.63 -10.26 -1.89
N SER A 199 2.36 -10.52 -1.59
CA SER A 199 1.35 -9.47 -1.44
C SER A 199 1.36 -8.84 -0.04
N GLY A 200 2.37 -8.00 0.21
CA GLY A 200 2.48 -7.24 1.47
C GLY A 200 1.30 -6.29 1.72
N SER A 201 0.67 -5.76 0.66
CA SER A 201 -0.52 -4.92 0.72
C SER A 201 -1.75 -5.69 1.21
N PHE A 202 -1.99 -6.90 0.66
CA PHE A 202 -3.07 -7.76 1.13
C PHE A 202 -2.91 -8.12 2.60
N MET A 203 -1.70 -8.53 2.99
CA MET A 203 -1.36 -8.85 4.38
C MET A 203 -1.61 -7.69 5.32
N HIS A 204 -1.22 -6.48 4.91
CA HIS A 204 -1.46 -5.28 5.70
C HIS A 204 -2.96 -5.03 5.92
N LEU A 205 -3.75 -5.07 4.84
CA LEU A 205 -5.20 -4.86 4.91
C LEU A 205 -5.91 -5.94 5.73
N LEU A 206 -5.57 -7.21 5.52
CA LEU A 206 -6.16 -8.33 6.25
C LEU A 206 -5.82 -8.27 7.74
N THR A 207 -4.56 -7.99 8.08
CA THR A 207 -4.14 -7.83 9.49
C THR A 207 -4.86 -6.66 10.14
N PHE A 208 -5.04 -5.55 9.42
CA PHE A 208 -5.77 -4.39 9.92
C PHE A 208 -7.24 -4.72 10.20
N ALA A 209 -7.92 -5.39 9.26
CA ALA A 209 -9.31 -5.83 9.42
C ALA A 209 -9.49 -6.79 10.62
N LEU A 210 -8.62 -7.79 10.76
CA LEU A 210 -8.67 -8.74 11.88
C LEU A 210 -8.44 -8.05 13.23
N MET A 211 -7.50 -7.10 13.30
CA MET A 211 -7.25 -6.33 14.52
C MET A 211 -8.45 -5.44 14.91
N ARG A 212 -9.20 -4.92 13.93
CA ARG A 212 -10.42 -4.14 14.18
C ARG A 212 -11.56 -5.00 14.73
N GLU A 213 -11.64 -6.24 14.29
CA GLU A 213 -12.61 -7.24 14.77
C GLU A 213 -12.22 -7.83 16.14
N GLY A 214 -11.04 -7.49 16.68
CA GLY A 214 -10.56 -8.08 17.93
C GLY A 214 -10.10 -9.54 17.79
N LEU A 215 -9.70 -9.95 16.58
CA LEU A 215 -9.26 -11.30 16.24
C LEU A 215 -7.73 -11.42 16.22
N ASP A 216 -7.05 -10.75 17.14
CA ASP A 216 -5.60 -10.76 17.28
C ASP A 216 -5.04 -12.14 17.63
N LYS A 217 -5.79 -12.93 18.42
CA LYS A 217 -5.46 -14.33 18.72
C LYS A 217 -5.27 -15.17 17.45
N TYR A 218 -6.14 -15.01 16.47
CA TYR A 218 -6.06 -15.74 15.20
C TYR A 218 -4.85 -15.36 14.37
N LEU A 219 -4.35 -14.11 14.48
CA LEU A 219 -3.10 -13.71 13.86
C LEU A 219 -1.91 -14.44 14.49
N TRP A 220 -1.89 -14.62 15.81
CA TRP A 220 -0.86 -15.38 16.50
C TRP A 220 -0.91 -16.86 16.15
N GLU A 221 -2.10 -17.46 16.12
CA GLU A 221 -2.29 -18.84 15.66
C GLU A 221 -1.81 -18.99 14.22
N TRP A 222 -2.13 -18.04 13.35
CA TRP A 222 -1.68 -18.04 11.97
C TRP A 222 -0.16 -17.93 11.85
N LEU A 223 0.47 -17.10 12.66
CA LEU A 223 1.92 -17.01 12.75
C LEU A 223 2.53 -18.34 13.20
N CYS A 224 1.88 -19.10 14.07
CA CYS A 224 2.31 -20.41 14.53
C CYS A 224 2.07 -21.56 13.54
N LEU A 225 1.28 -21.36 12.48
CA LEU A 225 1.09 -22.39 11.46
C LEU A 225 2.41 -22.71 10.75
N ASP A 226 2.77 -23.99 10.79
CA ASP A 226 3.96 -24.52 10.12
C ASP A 226 3.67 -24.68 8.63
N MET A 227 4.31 -23.83 7.82
CA MET A 227 4.12 -23.80 6.36
C MET A 227 4.93 -24.87 5.60
N GLY A 228 5.44 -25.89 6.30
CA GLY A 228 6.03 -27.07 5.69
C GLY A 228 7.49 -26.89 5.22
N ARG A 229 8.14 -28.04 4.98
CA ARG A 229 9.59 -28.28 4.83
C ARG A 229 10.25 -27.53 3.65
N VAL A 230 10.42 -26.22 3.74
CA VAL A 230 11.19 -25.48 2.73
C VAL A 230 12.57 -25.14 3.29
N LYS A 231 13.57 -25.90 2.83
CA LYS A 231 15.02 -25.70 3.09
C LYS A 231 15.52 -24.27 2.72
N MET A 232 14.71 -23.42 2.10
CA MET A 232 14.95 -21.98 1.90
C MET A 232 14.28 -21.11 2.99
N MET A 233 14.69 -21.30 4.24
CA MET A 233 13.95 -20.89 5.44
C MET A 233 13.96 -19.38 5.77
N ARG A 234 14.78 -18.55 5.10
CA ARG A 234 14.86 -17.10 5.40
C ARG A 234 13.90 -16.22 4.62
N ARG A 235 13.58 -16.56 3.36
CA ARG A 235 12.66 -15.77 2.52
C ARG A 235 11.20 -16.14 2.78
N SER A 236 10.92 -17.40 3.10
CA SER A 236 9.56 -17.88 3.38
C SER A 236 8.92 -17.28 4.64
N ALA A 237 9.71 -16.75 5.58
CA ALA A 237 9.21 -16.17 6.82
C ALA A 237 8.89 -14.66 6.72
N TRP A 238 9.21 -13.98 5.60
CA TRP A 238 9.08 -12.51 5.51
C TRP A 238 7.66 -12.00 5.75
N TRP A 239 6.67 -12.74 5.26
CA TRP A 239 5.25 -12.42 5.48
C TRP A 239 4.88 -12.34 6.96
N LYS A 240 5.48 -13.17 7.83
CA LYS A 240 5.28 -13.12 9.29
C LYS A 240 5.72 -11.76 9.85
N GLY A 241 6.80 -11.20 9.31
CA GLY A 241 7.30 -9.87 9.68
C GLY A 241 6.38 -8.74 9.25
N TYR A 242 5.69 -8.88 8.10
CA TYR A 242 4.69 -7.92 7.66
C TYR A 242 3.46 -7.92 8.57
N ILE A 243 3.01 -9.10 9.02
CA ILE A 243 1.93 -9.21 10.01
C ILE A 243 2.33 -8.53 11.31
N LEU A 244 3.46 -8.91 11.92
CA LEU A 244 3.94 -8.32 13.17
C LEU A 244 4.09 -6.81 13.08
N ARG A 245 4.67 -6.33 11.98
CA ARG A 245 4.79 -4.91 11.69
C ARG A 245 3.43 -4.23 11.64
N THR A 246 2.44 -4.86 11.02
CA THR A 246 1.09 -4.30 10.91
C THR A 246 0.36 -4.33 12.25
N MET A 247 0.52 -5.38 13.05
CA MET A 247 -0.01 -5.46 14.42
C MET A 247 0.55 -4.32 15.31
N ALA A 248 1.84 -4.04 15.23
CA ALA A 248 2.41 -2.89 15.94
C ALA A 248 1.84 -1.56 15.41
N PHE A 249 1.66 -1.43 14.08
CA PHE A 249 1.06 -0.23 13.50
C PHE A 249 -0.39 -0.02 13.91
N THR A 250 -1.19 -1.08 14.03
CA THR A 250 -2.58 -0.98 14.50
C THR A 250 -2.63 -0.58 15.96
N LYS A 251 -1.71 -1.07 16.82
CA LYS A 251 -1.62 -0.60 18.22
C LYS A 251 -1.18 0.87 18.33
N LEU A 252 -0.29 1.32 17.45
CA LEU A 252 0.12 2.73 17.36
C LEU A 252 -0.97 3.63 16.76
N ARG A 253 -1.90 3.08 15.98
CA ARG A 253 -3.01 3.80 15.36
C ARG A 253 -4.27 2.98 15.56
N PRO A 254 -4.74 2.88 16.81
CA PRO A 254 -5.83 1.99 17.13
C PRO A 254 -7.10 2.49 16.45
N ALA A 255 -7.95 1.54 16.09
CA ALA A 255 -9.24 1.85 15.53
C ALA A 255 -10.15 2.47 16.59
N TYR A 256 -11.22 3.11 16.14
CA TYR A 256 -12.33 3.55 16.98
C TYR A 256 -11.97 4.56 18.07
N GLY A 257 -10.99 5.43 17.81
CA GLY A 257 -10.66 6.55 18.70
C GLY A 257 -10.03 6.15 20.03
N GLN A 258 -9.60 4.89 20.18
CA GLN A 258 -8.78 4.48 21.30
C GLN A 258 -7.49 5.32 21.35
N LYS A 259 -6.97 5.53 22.56
CA LYS A 259 -5.73 6.30 22.71
C LYS A 259 -4.58 5.47 22.14
N ALA A 260 -3.86 6.05 21.18
CA ALA A 260 -2.64 5.43 20.70
C ALA A 260 -1.64 5.26 21.86
N SER A 261 -1.04 4.07 21.95
CA SER A 261 -0.11 3.70 23.00
C SER A 261 1.13 3.08 22.37
N ILE A 262 2.31 3.62 22.72
CA ILE A 262 3.59 3.02 22.33
C ILE A 262 3.78 1.69 23.06
N ASP A 263 3.36 1.62 24.32
CA ASP A 263 3.51 0.43 25.16
C ASP A 263 2.73 -0.76 24.59
N ASP A 264 1.51 -0.57 24.09
CA ASP A 264 0.74 -1.63 23.43
C ASP A 264 1.45 -2.18 22.19
N ALA A 265 2.18 -1.34 21.47
CA ALA A 265 2.98 -1.77 20.32
C ALA A 265 4.28 -2.47 20.74
N LEU A 266 4.84 -2.09 21.89
CA LEU A 266 5.97 -2.78 22.51
C LEU A 266 5.56 -4.16 23.05
N GLU A 267 4.34 -4.32 23.56
CA GLU A 267 3.80 -5.61 23.98
C GLU A 267 3.79 -6.63 22.83
N VAL A 268 3.35 -6.21 21.63
CA VAL A 268 3.40 -7.06 20.42
C VAL A 268 4.84 -7.52 20.13
N PHE A 269 5.82 -6.63 20.32
CA PHE A 269 7.24 -6.98 20.16
C PHE A 269 7.74 -7.94 21.24
N PHE A 270 7.38 -7.72 22.51
CA PHE A 270 7.79 -8.59 23.60
C PHE A 270 7.22 -9.98 23.45
N TYR A 271 5.93 -10.08 23.14
CA TYR A 271 5.27 -11.36 22.89
C TYR A 271 5.92 -12.08 21.71
N ALA A 272 6.15 -11.40 20.58
CA ALA A 272 6.85 -11.99 19.43
C ALA A 272 8.27 -12.47 19.79
N SER A 273 8.98 -11.72 20.64
CA SER A 273 10.32 -12.09 21.08
C SER A 273 10.30 -13.31 22.01
N GLU A 274 9.35 -13.38 22.94
CA GLU A 274 9.17 -14.53 23.84
C GLU A 274 8.79 -15.80 23.09
N VAL A 275 7.83 -15.71 22.14
CA VAL A 275 7.46 -16.83 21.27
C VAL A 275 8.68 -17.34 20.51
N ARG A 276 9.53 -16.44 20.01
CA ARG A 276 10.77 -16.82 19.33
C ARG A 276 11.77 -17.50 20.27
N ASP A 277 11.98 -16.98 21.47
CA ASP A 277 12.92 -17.53 22.46
C ASP A 277 12.49 -18.94 22.90
N GLN A 278 11.20 -19.12 23.19
CA GLN A 278 10.61 -20.44 23.48
C GLN A 278 10.80 -21.41 22.31
N SER A 279 10.63 -20.92 21.09
CA SER A 279 10.77 -21.70 19.86
C SER A 279 12.20 -22.08 19.52
N ILE A 280 13.18 -21.27 19.94
CA ILE A 280 14.61 -21.63 19.84
C ILE A 280 14.89 -22.85 20.72
N SER A 281 14.37 -22.86 21.94
CA SER A 281 14.54 -23.96 22.89
C SER A 281 13.82 -25.23 22.45
N ALA A 282 12.59 -25.08 21.92
CA ALA A 282 11.78 -26.19 21.42
C ALA A 282 12.17 -26.69 20.00
N GLY A 283 13.07 -25.97 19.30
CA GLY A 283 13.50 -26.34 17.94
C GLY A 283 12.43 -26.15 16.86
N THR A 284 11.38 -25.37 17.11
CA THR A 284 10.28 -25.15 16.14
C THR A 284 10.65 -24.13 15.07
N HIS A 285 9.86 -24.07 14.00
CA HIS A 285 10.09 -23.14 12.88
C HIS A 285 9.96 -21.65 13.29
N MET A 286 9.33 -21.36 14.44
CA MET A 286 9.12 -20.02 14.97
C MET A 286 10.41 -19.35 15.48
N ARG A 287 11.52 -20.09 15.61
CA ARG A 287 12.85 -19.51 15.86
C ARG A 287 13.28 -18.48 14.80
N TRP A 288 12.70 -18.57 13.60
CA TRP A 288 12.97 -17.70 12.45
C TRP A 288 12.02 -16.50 12.34
N LEU A 289 11.22 -16.21 13.37
CA LEU A 289 10.29 -15.10 13.36
C LEU A 289 11.06 -13.78 13.09
N PRO A 290 10.77 -13.07 11.98
CA PRO A 290 11.50 -11.86 11.64
C PRO A 290 10.99 -10.69 12.47
N ILE A 291 11.69 -10.42 13.57
CA ILE A 291 11.39 -9.34 14.52
C ILE A 291 11.98 -7.98 14.05
N HIS A 292 12.89 -8.01 13.07
CA HIS A 292 13.51 -6.79 12.54
C HIS A 292 12.50 -5.74 12.01
N PRO A 293 11.46 -6.09 11.22
CA PRO A 293 10.51 -5.10 10.69
C PRO A 293 9.72 -4.36 11.76
N ILE A 294 9.27 -5.04 12.81
CA ILE A 294 8.56 -4.41 13.95
C ILE A 294 9.51 -3.49 14.73
N SER A 295 10.75 -3.94 14.97
CA SER A 295 11.78 -3.16 15.67
C SER A 295 12.10 -1.85 14.97
N LYS A 296 12.23 -1.86 13.62
CA LYS A 296 12.46 -0.64 12.84
C LYS A 296 11.31 0.36 12.91
N VAL A 297 10.07 -0.11 13.08
CA VAL A 297 8.91 0.76 13.31
C VAL A 297 8.97 1.37 14.69
N LEU A 298 9.22 0.56 15.71
CA LEU A 298 9.30 0.99 17.11
C LEU A 298 10.45 1.99 17.31
N ILE A 299 11.65 1.70 16.83
CA ILE A 299 12.80 2.62 16.90
C ILE A 299 12.44 3.96 16.25
N ARG A 300 11.79 3.96 15.09
CA ARG A 300 11.36 5.19 14.42
C ARG A 300 10.33 5.97 15.25
N VAL A 301 9.42 5.26 15.91
CA VAL A 301 8.39 5.88 16.75
C VAL A 301 9.00 6.47 18.01
N LEU A 302 9.76 5.68 18.75
CA LEU A 302 10.45 6.06 19.99
C LEU A 302 11.37 7.26 19.80
N THR A 303 12.04 7.37 18.65
CA THR A 303 13.06 8.40 18.42
C THR A 303 12.51 9.65 17.73
N ARG A 304 11.48 9.54 16.88
CA ARG A 304 11.04 10.67 16.02
C ARG A 304 9.59 11.09 16.19
N ARG A 305 8.75 10.20 16.72
CA ARG A 305 7.30 10.38 16.74
C ARG A 305 6.71 10.13 18.12
N ARG A 306 7.52 10.11 19.17
CA ARG A 306 7.08 9.88 20.55
C ARG A 306 5.93 10.84 20.93
N HIS A 307 6.07 12.11 20.55
CA HIS A 307 5.04 13.14 20.75
C HIS A 307 3.67 12.81 20.13
N LEU A 308 3.60 11.96 19.09
CA LEU A 308 2.34 11.59 18.45
C LEU A 308 1.58 10.48 19.17
N TYR A 309 2.25 9.70 20.02
CA TYR A 309 1.73 8.45 20.56
C TYR A 309 1.79 8.38 22.11
N GLY A 310 2.12 9.49 22.76
CA GLY A 310 2.15 9.60 24.22
C GLY A 310 3.50 9.25 24.85
N ALA A 311 3.54 9.33 26.18
CA ALA A 311 4.68 8.90 26.97
C ALA A 311 4.81 7.37 26.91
N VAL A 312 6.04 6.88 26.85
CA VAL A 312 6.40 5.46 26.93
C VAL A 312 6.88 5.19 28.35
N GLU A 313 6.49 4.05 28.93
CA GLU A 313 7.02 3.64 30.23
C GLU A 313 8.52 3.34 30.12
N THR A 314 9.33 3.95 30.98
CA THR A 314 10.80 3.78 30.99
C THR A 314 11.21 2.31 31.10
N LYS A 315 10.49 1.52 31.90
CA LYS A 315 10.74 0.07 32.02
C LYS A 315 10.58 -0.68 30.70
N ASN A 316 9.55 -0.35 29.92
CA ASN A 316 9.32 -0.96 28.61
C ASN A 316 10.35 -0.50 27.60
N TYR A 317 10.74 0.78 27.65
CA TYR A 317 11.82 1.32 26.84
C TYR A 317 13.14 0.56 27.06
N GLU A 318 13.58 0.44 28.31
CA GLU A 318 14.81 -0.25 28.68
C GLU A 318 14.74 -1.75 28.38
N ARG A 319 13.57 -2.38 28.55
CA ARG A 319 13.35 -3.78 28.18
C ARG A 319 13.48 -3.98 26.68
N PHE A 320 12.96 -3.06 25.87
CA PHE A 320 13.10 -3.07 24.41
C PHE A 320 14.57 -2.95 24.00
N GLN A 321 15.27 -1.97 24.57
CA GLN A 321 16.68 -1.73 24.30
C GLN A 321 17.57 -2.93 24.66
N ARG A 322 17.32 -3.59 25.81
CA ARG A 322 18.06 -4.80 26.21
C ARG A 322 17.89 -5.99 25.26
N ARG A 323 16.81 -6.01 24.44
CA ARG A 323 16.56 -7.05 23.44
C ARG A 323 17.11 -6.71 22.05
N SER A 324 18.10 -5.82 21.93
CA SER A 324 18.67 -5.42 20.63
C SER A 324 19.29 -6.56 19.83
N ASN A 325 19.87 -7.54 20.52
CA ASN A 325 20.38 -8.79 19.96
C ASN A 325 19.31 -9.64 19.25
N VAL A 326 18.03 -9.50 19.62
CA VAL A 326 16.94 -10.28 19.01
C VAL A 326 16.69 -9.80 17.58
N TYR A 327 16.62 -8.50 17.34
CA TYR A 327 16.30 -7.96 16.00
C TYR A 327 17.51 -7.65 15.11
N TYR A 328 18.71 -7.82 15.66
CA TYR A 328 19.98 -7.76 14.95
C TYR A 328 20.76 -9.07 15.13
N PRO A 329 20.59 -10.06 14.25
CA PRO A 329 21.41 -11.27 14.31
C PRO A 329 22.88 -10.87 14.13
N ALA A 330 23.81 -11.58 14.80
CA ALA A 330 25.25 -11.28 14.86
C ALA A 330 25.96 -11.05 13.49
N VAL A 331 25.30 -11.39 12.38
CA VAL A 331 25.78 -11.20 11.00
C VAL A 331 25.35 -9.83 10.41
N SER A 332 24.50 -9.06 11.08
CA SER A 332 24.06 -7.75 10.59
C SER A 332 25.17 -6.71 10.72
N LYS A 333 25.28 -5.81 9.73
CA LYS A 333 26.26 -4.72 9.67
C LYS A 333 26.33 -3.98 11.02
N GLU A 334 27.41 -4.19 11.76
CA GLU A 334 27.67 -3.63 13.10
C GLU A 334 27.32 -2.14 13.18
N GLY A 335 27.60 -1.37 12.12
CA GLY A 335 27.33 0.06 12.07
C GLY A 335 25.84 0.45 12.13
N SER A 336 24.92 -0.32 11.53
CA SER A 336 23.48 0.00 11.62
C SER A 336 22.88 -0.36 12.97
N VAL A 337 23.42 -1.40 13.62
CA VAL A 337 23.00 -1.82 14.97
C VAL A 337 23.42 -0.77 15.97
N ALA A 338 24.71 -0.44 15.96
CA ALA A 338 25.28 0.56 16.85
C ALA A 338 24.60 1.93 16.66
N PHE A 339 24.27 2.31 15.42
CA PHE A 339 23.56 3.55 15.15
C PHE A 339 22.16 3.58 15.76
N ASP A 340 21.37 2.51 15.58
CA ASP A 340 20.03 2.43 16.15
C ASP A 340 20.07 2.40 17.69
N ASP A 341 21.01 1.66 18.28
CA ASP A 341 21.19 1.61 19.74
C ASP A 341 21.63 2.98 20.29
N ALA A 342 22.57 3.66 19.63
CA ALA A 342 22.97 5.02 19.99
C ALA A 342 21.82 6.02 19.85
N LEU A 343 20.94 5.83 18.85
CA LEU A 343 19.76 6.66 18.66
C LEU A 343 18.73 6.42 19.79
N LEU A 344 18.59 5.19 20.26
CA LEU A 344 17.77 4.91 21.44
C LEU A 344 18.36 5.61 22.68
N HIS A 345 19.66 5.48 22.95
CA HIS A 345 20.29 6.21 24.07
C HIS A 345 20.09 7.73 23.98
N LEU A 346 20.17 8.31 22.78
CA LEU A 346 19.93 9.74 22.56
C LEU A 346 18.51 10.17 22.94
N HIS A 347 17.53 9.31 22.69
CA HIS A 347 16.11 9.58 22.90
C HIS A 347 15.53 8.85 24.13
N HIS A 348 16.38 8.48 25.10
CA HIS A 348 15.93 7.83 26.32
C HIS A 348 14.98 8.75 27.11
N PRO A 349 13.84 8.25 27.63
CA PRO A 349 12.81 9.08 28.25
C PRO A 349 13.28 9.83 29.50
N GLU A 350 14.15 9.21 30.32
CA GLU A 350 14.62 9.80 31.59
C GLU A 350 16.08 10.24 31.55
N GLN A 351 16.89 9.66 30.66
CA GLN A 351 18.35 9.74 30.71
C GLN A 351 18.94 9.86 29.28
N PRO A 352 18.56 10.90 28.52
CA PRO A 352 19.05 11.06 27.14
C PRO A 352 20.57 11.22 27.15
N SER A 353 21.26 10.44 26.31
CA SER A 353 22.72 10.42 26.21
C SER A 353 23.21 10.54 24.76
N GLY A 354 23.99 11.58 24.48
CA GLY A 354 24.59 11.80 23.17
C GLY A 354 25.93 11.11 22.94
N ARG A 355 26.49 10.44 23.97
CA ARG A 355 27.88 9.94 23.95
C ARG A 355 28.11 8.81 22.96
N ASP A 356 27.24 7.82 22.92
CA ASP A 356 27.39 6.67 22.01
C ASP A 356 27.24 7.11 20.56
N MET A 357 26.30 8.02 20.30
CA MET A 357 26.13 8.59 18.97
C MET A 357 27.35 9.42 18.58
N LEU A 358 27.90 10.24 19.48
CA LEU A 358 29.13 10.99 19.21
C LEU A 358 30.31 10.08 18.87
N LYS A 359 30.49 8.95 19.56
CA LYS A 359 31.53 7.96 19.26
C LYS A 359 31.40 7.42 17.83
N LEU A 360 30.18 7.09 17.41
CA LEU A 360 29.91 6.66 16.03
C LEU A 360 30.14 7.77 15.03
N LEU A 361 29.72 9.00 15.33
CA LEU A 361 29.94 10.15 14.45
C LEU A 361 31.43 10.47 14.27
N ARG A 362 32.25 10.26 15.30
CA ARG A 362 33.72 10.38 15.19
C ARG A 362 34.31 9.32 14.27
N GLN A 363 33.81 8.09 14.32
CA GLN A 363 34.23 7.04 13.39
C GLN A 363 33.79 7.36 11.95
N VAL A 364 32.57 7.86 11.79
CA VAL A 364 31.99 8.21 10.48
C VAL A 364 32.72 9.41 9.83
N PHE A 365 32.94 10.48 10.59
CA PHE A 365 33.49 11.74 10.07
C PHE A 365 34.98 11.94 10.36
N GLY A 366 35.59 11.05 11.11
CA GLY A 366 37.03 11.03 11.36
C GLY A 366 37.82 10.50 10.17
N SER A 367 39.14 10.55 10.29
CA SER A 367 40.10 9.99 9.34
C SER A 367 40.40 8.51 9.56
N GLU A 368 39.73 7.86 10.52
CA GLU A 368 40.01 6.47 10.95
C GLU A 368 39.66 5.41 9.90
N PHE A 369 38.69 5.69 9.03
CA PHE A 369 38.22 4.77 8.00
C PHE A 369 38.33 5.41 6.61
N SER A 370 38.65 4.59 5.61
CA SER A 370 38.53 4.98 4.20
C SER A 370 37.06 5.23 3.83
N ASP A 371 36.82 5.97 2.74
CA ASP A 371 35.45 6.28 2.28
C ASP A 371 34.67 5.03 1.86
N GLU A 372 35.36 4.01 1.35
CA GLU A 372 34.76 2.72 1.01
C GLU A 372 34.31 1.95 2.27
N GLU A 373 35.14 1.93 3.31
CA GLU A 373 34.79 1.31 4.59
C GLU A 373 33.65 2.06 5.28
N LYS A 374 33.66 3.39 5.23
CA LYS A 374 32.55 4.22 5.72
C LYS A 374 31.26 3.89 4.99
N ARG A 375 31.28 3.80 3.66
CA ARG A 375 30.11 3.44 2.84
C ARG A 375 29.63 2.01 3.12
N ALA A 376 30.55 1.08 3.36
CA ALA A 376 30.24 -0.31 3.68
C ALA A 376 29.58 -0.46 5.07
N ARG A 377 30.16 0.17 6.10
CA ARG A 377 29.75 0.11 7.52
C ARG A 377 28.53 0.99 7.80
N TYR A 378 28.47 2.17 7.19
CA TYR A 378 27.47 3.20 7.43
C TYR A 378 26.77 3.60 6.12
N PRO A 379 25.96 2.71 5.54
CA PRO A 379 25.29 2.95 4.25
C PRO A 379 24.30 4.14 4.28
N PHE A 380 24.00 4.70 5.45
CA PHE A 380 23.18 5.91 5.59
C PHE A 380 23.95 7.22 5.42
N VAL A 381 25.29 7.17 5.34
CA VAL A 381 26.20 8.33 5.21
C VAL A 381 26.65 8.50 3.76
N ASP A 382 25.97 7.90 2.78
CA ASP A 382 26.39 8.07 1.38
C ASP A 382 26.27 9.54 0.96
N PRO A 383 27.38 10.28 0.73
CA PRO A 383 27.35 11.73 0.47
C PRO A 383 26.71 12.08 -0.87
N GLY A 384 26.65 11.10 -1.79
CA GLY A 384 25.93 11.22 -3.07
C GLY A 384 24.44 10.88 -2.97
N GLY A 385 23.95 10.54 -1.78
CA GLY A 385 22.57 10.12 -1.54
C GLY A 385 21.55 11.26 -1.56
N VAL A 386 20.34 10.93 -2.01
CA VAL A 386 19.12 11.75 -2.07
C VAL A 386 19.00 12.77 -0.92
N LYS A 387 18.76 14.07 -1.21
CA LYS A 387 18.60 15.20 -0.26
C LYS A 387 17.88 14.90 1.08
N TRP A 388 16.95 13.94 1.09
CA TRP A 388 16.23 13.52 2.28
C TRP A 388 17.07 12.77 3.33
N THR A 389 18.15 12.08 2.97
CA THR A 389 19.09 11.48 3.93
C THR A 389 19.88 12.56 4.66
N ASN A 390 20.26 13.63 3.97
CA ASN A 390 20.99 14.77 4.55
C ASN A 390 20.16 15.51 5.61
N ARG A 391 18.88 15.77 5.36
CA ARG A 391 17.99 16.37 6.37
C ARG A 391 17.84 15.49 7.61
N ARG A 392 17.76 14.16 7.43
CA ARG A 392 17.67 13.21 8.56
C ARG A 392 18.94 13.17 9.38
N LEU A 393 20.09 13.15 8.71
CA LEU A 393 21.38 13.20 9.35
C LEU A 393 21.52 14.51 10.12
N HIS A 394 21.21 15.66 9.49
CA HIS A 394 21.18 16.97 10.16
C HIS A 394 20.36 16.96 11.44
N ILE A 395 19.07 16.57 11.41
CA ILE A 395 18.22 16.50 12.61
C ILE A 395 18.86 15.64 13.71
N THR A 396 19.48 14.51 13.33
CA THR A 396 20.17 13.64 14.28
C THR A 396 21.39 14.33 14.89
N LEU A 397 22.24 14.98 14.07
CA LEU A 397 23.41 15.74 14.54
C LEU A 397 22.99 16.89 15.46
N VAL A 398 21.91 17.60 15.14
CA VAL A 398 21.36 18.67 15.98
C VAL A 398 20.84 18.11 17.32
N GLY A 399 20.17 16.96 17.31
CA GLY A 399 19.73 16.28 18.54
C GLY A 399 20.88 15.89 19.45
N VAL A 400 21.96 15.35 18.88
CA VAL A 400 23.20 15.03 19.63
C VAL A 400 23.84 16.30 20.18
N LEU A 401 23.94 17.36 19.36
CA LEU A 401 24.49 18.65 19.76
C LEU A 401 23.71 19.24 20.94
N HIS A 402 22.38 19.22 20.88
CA HIS A 402 21.50 19.67 21.96
C HIS A 402 21.76 18.88 23.25
N THR A 403 21.81 17.55 23.15
CA THR A 403 22.01 16.66 24.31
C THR A 403 23.39 16.85 24.94
N LEU A 404 24.45 17.00 24.14
CA LEU A 404 25.80 17.25 24.63
C LEU A 404 25.90 18.60 25.37
N ARG A 405 25.27 19.65 24.83
CA ARG A 405 25.19 20.96 25.50
C ARG A 405 24.44 20.88 26.82
N PHE A 406 23.31 20.18 26.84
CA PHE A 406 22.53 19.97 28.07
C PHE A 406 23.36 19.25 29.16
N GLN A 407 24.19 18.30 28.75
CA GLN A 407 25.10 17.57 29.64
C GLN A 407 26.44 18.29 29.93
N ARG A 408 26.63 19.52 29.44
CA ARG A 408 27.85 20.35 29.61
C ARG A 408 29.12 19.79 28.96
N TYR A 409 29.00 19.08 27.84
CA TYR A 409 30.13 18.64 27.00
C TYR A 409 30.39 19.66 25.88
N ASP A 410 30.87 20.85 26.25
CA ASP A 410 30.97 21.99 25.33
C ASP A 410 32.02 21.79 24.23
N ALA A 411 33.13 21.12 24.52
CA ALA A 411 34.19 20.83 23.56
C ALA A 411 33.70 19.88 22.45
N GLU A 412 32.99 18.82 22.84
CA GLU A 412 32.38 17.86 21.93
C GLU A 412 31.26 18.50 21.09
N ALA A 413 30.46 19.37 21.71
CA ALA A 413 29.43 20.14 21.03
C ALA A 413 30.04 21.09 19.98
N ALA A 414 31.12 21.79 20.31
CA ALA A 414 31.83 22.68 19.37
C ALA A 414 32.41 21.89 18.19
N TRP A 415 33.03 20.74 18.45
CA TRP A 415 33.50 19.84 17.40
C TRP A 415 32.36 19.41 16.46
N LEU A 416 31.23 18.98 17.02
CA LEU A 416 30.09 18.51 16.25
C LEU A 416 29.48 19.64 15.40
N ARG A 417 29.42 20.88 15.91
CA ARG A 417 28.98 22.03 15.10
C ARG A 417 29.91 22.28 13.91
N GLY A 418 31.22 22.16 14.10
CA GLY A 418 32.18 22.22 13.00
C GLY A 418 32.05 21.08 11.98
N VAL A 419 31.60 19.89 12.41
CA VAL A 419 31.27 18.79 11.50
C VAL A 419 30.03 19.12 10.67
N ILE A 420 28.97 19.64 11.29
CA ILE A 420 27.73 20.05 10.57
C ILE A 420 28.05 21.09 9.50
N ALA A 421 28.79 22.15 9.84
CA ALA A 421 29.15 23.21 8.89
C ALA A 421 29.95 22.70 7.68
N ARG A 422 30.87 21.75 7.90
CA ARG A 422 31.69 21.16 6.83
C ARG A 422 30.93 20.17 5.96
N THR A 423 30.08 19.35 6.56
CA THR A 423 29.44 18.21 5.87
C THR A 423 28.09 18.57 5.27
N LEU A 424 27.36 19.51 5.88
CA LEU A 424 26.00 19.91 5.50
C LEU A 424 25.87 21.45 5.48
N PRO A 425 26.68 22.16 4.68
CA PRO A 425 26.72 23.63 4.70
C PRO A 425 25.36 24.26 4.35
N GLU A 426 24.59 23.64 3.45
CA GLU A 426 23.24 24.10 3.06
C GLU A 426 22.23 24.08 4.21
N LEU A 427 22.45 23.22 5.22
CA LEU A 427 21.54 23.04 6.35
C LEU A 427 22.06 23.69 7.65
N ASP A 428 23.32 24.16 7.67
CA ASP A 428 23.90 24.74 8.88
C ASP A 428 23.17 26.02 9.34
N CYS A 429 22.65 26.80 8.38
CA CYS A 429 21.82 27.97 8.67
C CYS A 429 20.54 27.64 9.47
N ASN A 430 20.03 26.40 9.37
CA ASN A 430 18.84 25.94 10.08
C ASN A 430 19.19 25.35 11.45
N THR A 431 20.46 25.10 11.76
CA THR A 431 20.86 24.42 13.00
C THR A 431 20.40 25.16 14.24
N ASP A 432 20.51 26.50 14.26
CA ASP A 432 20.10 27.30 15.43
C ASP A 432 18.58 27.44 15.56
N GLU A 433 17.84 27.31 14.47
CA GLU A 433 16.37 27.21 14.53
C GLU A 433 15.93 25.87 15.11
N GLU A 434 16.51 24.77 14.63
CA GLU A 434 16.19 23.43 15.12
C GLU A 434 16.62 23.23 16.59
N LEU A 435 17.75 23.79 17.02
CA LEU A 435 18.13 23.82 18.44
C LEU A 435 17.11 24.55 19.31
N ARG A 436 16.57 25.68 18.82
CA ARG A 436 15.51 26.43 19.52
C ARG A 436 14.22 25.60 19.60
N LYS A 437 13.84 24.90 18.53
CA LYS A 437 12.70 23.98 18.53
C LYS A 437 12.88 22.87 19.57
N LEU A 438 14.04 22.19 19.57
CA LEU A 438 14.33 21.13 20.54
C LEU A 438 14.35 21.65 21.99
N ALA A 439 14.88 22.85 22.24
CA ALA A 439 14.83 23.46 23.57
C ALA A 439 13.39 23.75 24.02
N SER A 440 12.51 24.11 23.08
CA SER A 440 11.08 24.31 23.36
C SER A 440 10.30 22.99 23.54
N GLU A 441 10.68 21.94 22.81
CA GLU A 441 10.06 20.61 22.88
C GLU A 441 10.49 19.83 24.13
N THR A 442 11.75 19.96 24.56
CA THR A 442 12.25 19.33 25.79
C THR A 442 11.65 19.92 27.07
N ALA A 443 10.98 21.09 26.98
CA ALA A 443 10.17 21.60 28.06
C ALA A 443 8.91 20.73 28.33
N TRP A 444 8.47 19.91 27.37
CA TRP A 444 7.28 19.06 27.50
C TRP A 444 7.51 17.84 28.41
N ASP A 445 8.71 17.25 28.40
CA ASP A 445 9.08 16.14 29.30
C ASP A 445 9.31 16.60 30.75
N LYS A 446 9.19 17.92 31.03
CA LYS A 446 9.28 18.49 32.40
C LYS A 446 7.92 18.81 33.04
N SER A 447 6.79 18.42 32.46
CA SER A 447 5.53 18.48 33.20
C SER A 447 5.50 17.32 34.20
N PRO A 448 5.54 17.57 35.53
CA PRO A 448 5.19 16.53 36.47
C PRO A 448 3.69 16.32 36.29
N VAL A 449 3.31 15.30 35.52
CA VAL A 449 1.99 14.70 35.66
C VAL A 449 1.97 14.20 37.09
N ALA A 450 1.38 15.01 37.97
CA ALA A 450 0.96 14.61 39.29
C ALA A 450 0.28 13.26 39.12
N ALA A 451 0.91 12.23 39.67
CA ALA A 451 0.32 10.92 39.80
C ALA A 451 -0.99 11.09 40.55
N GLN A 452 -2.10 11.18 39.82
CA GLN A 452 -3.39 10.81 40.36
C GLN A 452 -3.30 9.31 40.56
N THR A 453 -3.05 8.93 41.81
CA THR A 453 -3.27 7.60 42.35
C THR A 453 -4.54 7.01 41.73
N PRO A 454 -4.46 5.84 41.07
CA PRO A 454 -5.68 5.14 40.70
C PRO A 454 -6.36 4.73 42.00
N LYS A 455 -7.60 5.21 42.19
CA LYS A 455 -8.54 4.60 43.12
C LYS A 455 -8.63 3.12 42.77
N GLN A 456 -8.23 2.27 43.71
CA GLN A 456 -8.66 0.88 43.74
C GLN A 456 -10.18 0.85 43.63
N GLU A 457 -10.71 0.07 42.70
CA GLU A 457 -11.81 -0.89 42.91
C GLU A 457 -12.26 -1.48 41.57
N GLY A 458 -12.40 -2.81 41.55
CA GLY A 458 -13.04 -3.55 40.46
C GLY A 458 -12.29 -4.82 40.06
N ASN A 459 -12.41 -5.88 40.86
CA ASN A 459 -12.02 -7.25 40.53
C ASN A 459 -12.50 -7.63 39.11
N PHE A 460 -11.55 -7.82 38.18
CA PHE A 460 -11.78 -8.57 36.96
C PHE A 460 -11.17 -9.96 37.13
N SER A 461 -12.04 -10.95 37.13
CA SER A 461 -11.74 -12.37 37.19
C SER A 461 -10.82 -12.79 36.03
N GLU A 462 -9.79 -13.58 36.35
CA GLU A 462 -8.98 -14.32 35.38
C GLU A 462 -9.86 -15.12 34.40
N PRO A 463 -9.64 -15.04 33.07
CA PRO A 463 -10.19 -16.02 32.17
C PRO A 463 -9.37 -17.32 32.29
N ALA A 464 -10.04 -18.37 32.73
CA ALA A 464 -9.52 -19.73 32.83
C ALA A 464 -8.81 -20.15 31.52
N SER A 465 -7.62 -20.72 31.68
CA SER A 465 -6.87 -21.38 30.61
C SER A 465 -7.68 -22.55 30.06
N VAL A 466 -8.18 -22.43 28.83
CA VAL A 466 -8.83 -23.52 28.10
C VAL A 466 -7.75 -24.32 27.35
N PRO A 467 -7.69 -25.66 27.48
CA PRO A 467 -6.76 -26.49 26.71
C PRO A 467 -7.09 -26.47 25.21
N CYS A 468 -6.06 -26.53 24.37
CA CYS A 468 -6.18 -26.63 22.92
C CYS A 468 -7.07 -27.83 22.50
N PRO A 469 -7.98 -27.66 21.51
CA PRO A 469 -8.58 -28.80 20.84
C PRO A 469 -7.60 -29.38 19.81
N GLU A 470 -7.40 -30.70 19.88
CA GLU A 470 -6.78 -31.47 18.80
C GLU A 470 -7.77 -31.57 17.63
N PHE A 471 -7.33 -31.18 16.43
CA PHE A 471 -8.09 -31.39 15.21
C PHE A 471 -7.62 -32.72 14.57
N THR A 472 -8.46 -33.75 14.69
CA THR A 472 -8.46 -34.94 13.81
C THR A 472 -9.25 -34.69 12.55
#